data_AF-A0A1C5WB96-F1
#
_entry.id   AF-A0A1C5WB96-F1
#
_cell.length_a   1.000
_cell.length_b   1.000
_cell.length_c   1.000
_cell.angle_alpha   90.00
_cell.angle_beta   90.00
_cell.angle_gamma   90.00
#
_symmetry.space_group_name_H-M   'P 1'
#
loop_
_entity.id
_entity.type
_entity.pdbx_description
1 polymer ?
#
loop_
_entity_poly.entity_id
_entity_poly.type
_entity_poly.pdbx_seq_one_letter_code
_entity_poly.pdbx_strand_id
1 'polypeptide(L)'
;MKGLLLNDLLGLRRTLAYIFVFLGIYALLFTGTMGPEFISGFILVLTTMMVNSAVMIGDAAKWNMYALTMPISRRTLVQEKYLLMLLLGGGGMALSSLYTFVIYLLHHTLDLRGFFDMVLLLFSVCLFLNSVILPILLRFGSEKAKYLTIICYGVPVGGIVILGGMGVLDGWIGFLLQNRTMVALACFALSLVFMAFSYRISLWIYQKKEW
;
A
#
# COMPACT_ATOMS: atom_id res chain seq x y z
N MET A 1 18.72 7.43 -10.43
CA MET A 1 17.55 6.88 -9.70
C MET A 1 17.84 6.57 -8.24
N LYS A 2 18.96 5.90 -7.90
CA LYS A 2 19.30 5.56 -6.49
C LYS A 2 19.30 6.78 -5.54
N GLY A 3 19.80 7.93 -5.97
CA GLY A 3 19.83 9.14 -5.14
C GLY A 3 18.44 9.76 -4.86
N LEU A 4 17.49 9.63 -5.78
CA LEU A 4 16.10 10.08 -5.57
C LEU A 4 15.40 9.21 -4.53
N LEU A 5 15.50 7.88 -4.70
CA LEU A 5 14.96 6.92 -3.74
C LEU A 5 15.54 7.11 -2.33
N LEU A 6 16.85 7.36 -2.23
CA LEU A 6 17.50 7.63 -0.95
C LEU A 6 16.93 8.89 -0.29
N ASN A 7 16.68 9.95 -1.07
CA ASN A 7 16.09 11.18 -0.57
C ASN A 7 14.69 10.94 0.02
N ASP A 8 13.84 10.21 -0.70
CA ASP A 8 12.50 9.86 -0.21
C ASP A 8 12.55 8.99 1.06
N LEU A 9 13.44 8.00 1.11
CA LEU A 9 13.67 7.15 2.30
C LEU A 9 14.18 7.97 3.49
N LEU A 10 15.06 8.93 3.26
CA LEU A 10 15.57 9.84 4.30
C LEU A 10 14.46 10.78 4.80
N GLY A 11 13.58 11.25 3.91
CA GLY A 11 12.39 12.00 4.29
C GLY A 11 11.44 11.19 5.16
N LEU A 12 11.30 9.89 4.86
CA LEU A 12 10.47 8.95 5.62
C LEU A 12 11.11 8.42 6.90
N ARG A 13 12.40 8.63 7.17
CA ARG A 13 13.13 7.97 8.28
C ARG A 13 12.46 8.11 9.64
N ARG A 14 11.87 9.28 9.93
CA ARG A 14 11.17 9.54 11.19
C ARG A 14 9.87 8.76 11.24
N THR A 15 9.10 8.79 10.16
CA THR A 15 7.85 8.03 10.02
C THR A 15 8.08 6.52 10.11
N LEU A 16 9.15 6.02 9.49
CA LEU A 16 9.59 4.63 9.61
C LEU A 16 9.91 4.27 11.07
N ALA A 17 10.71 5.09 11.76
CA ALA A 17 11.04 4.86 13.16
C ALA A 17 9.79 4.83 14.05
N TYR A 18 8.86 5.76 13.88
CA TYR A 18 7.59 5.75 14.62
C TYR A 18 6.77 4.50 14.35
N ILE A 19 6.71 4.03 13.10
CA ILE A 19 5.95 2.83 12.75
C ILE A 19 6.61 1.56 13.32
N PHE A 20 7.93 1.45 13.30
CA PHE A 20 8.61 0.31 13.93
C PHE A 20 8.40 0.27 15.45
N VAL A 21 8.48 1.42 16.11
CA VAL A 21 8.17 1.53 17.55
C VAL A 21 6.71 1.15 17.82
N PHE A 22 5.78 1.69 17.02
CA PHE A 22 4.36 1.40 17.15
C PHE A 22 4.06 -0.09 16.96
N LEU A 23 4.63 -0.70 15.92
CA LEU A 23 4.48 -2.12 15.60
C LEU A 23 5.06 -3.01 16.71
N GLY A 24 6.21 -2.63 17.29
CA GLY A 24 6.79 -3.33 18.44
C GLY A 24 5.90 -3.29 19.68
N ILE A 25 5.37 -2.11 20.04
CA ILE A 25 4.42 -1.96 21.15
C ILE A 25 3.14 -2.76 20.87
N TYR A 26 2.64 -2.70 19.63
CA TYR A 26 1.41 -3.37 19.24
C TYR A 26 1.55 -4.90 19.28
N ALA A 27 2.68 -5.44 18.81
CA ALA A 27 2.98 -6.87 18.89
C ALA A 27 3.07 -7.36 20.35
N LEU A 28 3.58 -6.54 21.28
CA LEU A 28 3.65 -6.92 22.69
C LEU A 28 2.28 -6.89 23.38
N LEU A 29 1.43 -5.91 23.06
CA LEU A 29 0.15 -5.70 23.76
C LEU A 29 -1.00 -6.54 23.20
N PHE A 30 -1.02 -6.80 21.89
CA PHE A 30 -2.22 -7.33 21.21
C PHE A 30 -2.10 -8.78 20.73
N THR A 31 -0.94 -9.43 20.87
CA THR A 31 -0.74 -10.84 20.46
C THR A 31 -1.68 -11.83 21.17
N GLY A 32 -2.16 -11.51 22.37
CA GLY A 32 -3.09 -12.36 23.12
C GLY A 32 -4.57 -12.03 22.91
N THR A 33 -4.92 -10.86 22.38
CA THR A 33 -6.32 -10.36 22.29
C THR A 33 -6.83 -10.28 20.86
N MET A 34 -5.95 -9.99 19.90
CA MET A 34 -6.28 -9.85 18.48
C MET A 34 -5.48 -10.89 17.70
N GLY A 35 -6.15 -11.62 16.79
CA GLY A 35 -5.49 -12.66 16.00
C GLY A 35 -4.34 -12.12 15.12
N PRO A 36 -3.35 -12.96 14.77
CA PRO A 36 -2.18 -12.55 13.97
C PRO A 36 -2.55 -12.01 12.56
N GLU A 37 -3.74 -12.36 12.07
CA GLU A 37 -4.31 -11.84 10.82
C GLU A 37 -4.55 -10.31 10.88
N PHE A 38 -4.94 -9.79 12.05
CA PHE A 38 -5.18 -8.37 12.20
C PHE A 38 -3.87 -7.59 12.11
N ILE A 39 -2.83 -8.07 12.79
CA ILE A 39 -1.53 -7.39 12.87
C ILE A 39 -0.84 -7.39 11.49
N SER A 40 -0.86 -8.51 10.78
CA SER A 40 -0.36 -8.56 9.39
C SER A 40 -1.07 -7.60 8.44
N GLY A 41 -2.40 -7.56 8.48
CA GLY A 41 -3.16 -6.58 7.69
C GLY A 41 -2.82 -5.15 8.06
N PHE A 42 -2.64 -4.86 9.34
CA PHE A 42 -2.26 -3.54 9.82
C PHE A 42 -0.87 -3.12 9.30
N ILE A 43 0.12 -4.02 9.30
CA ILE A 43 1.47 -3.77 8.75
C ILE A 43 1.39 -3.39 7.27
N LEU A 44 0.62 -4.13 6.49
CA LEU A 44 0.43 -3.88 5.06
C LEU A 44 -0.19 -2.49 4.82
N VAL A 45 -1.27 -2.16 5.54
CA VAL A 45 -1.94 -0.85 5.42
C VAL A 45 -1.00 0.28 5.81
N LEU A 46 -0.27 0.19 6.93
CA LEU A 46 0.68 1.23 7.32
C LEU A 46 1.75 1.46 6.26
N THR A 47 2.26 0.37 5.67
CA THR A 47 3.29 0.45 4.65
C THR A 47 2.76 1.12 3.37
N THR A 48 1.50 0.89 3.01
CA THR A 48 0.87 1.64 1.91
C THR A 48 0.71 3.13 2.19
N MET A 49 0.35 3.49 3.43
CA MET A 49 0.23 4.89 3.80
C MET A 49 1.57 5.63 3.74
N MET A 50 2.69 4.92 3.96
CA MET A 50 4.03 5.51 3.80
C MET A 50 4.33 5.95 2.37
N VAL A 51 3.92 5.16 1.37
CA VAL A 51 4.11 5.50 -0.05
C VAL A 51 3.41 6.82 -0.37
N ASN A 52 2.15 6.95 0.06
CA ASN A 52 1.38 8.17 -0.10
C ASN A 52 2.05 9.36 0.61
N SER A 53 2.51 9.14 1.85
CA SER A 53 3.18 10.16 2.66
C SER A 53 4.49 10.65 2.03
N ALA A 54 5.29 9.77 1.43
CA ALA A 54 6.52 10.16 0.72
C ALA A 54 6.22 11.13 -0.43
N VAL A 55 5.19 10.83 -1.22
CA VAL A 55 4.77 11.69 -2.33
C VAL A 55 4.24 13.03 -1.81
N MET A 56 3.49 13.04 -0.71
CA MET A 56 2.99 14.29 -0.11
C MET A 56 4.12 15.17 0.43
N ILE A 57 5.12 14.57 1.09
CA ILE A 57 6.28 15.30 1.64
C ILE A 57 7.11 15.90 0.50
N GLY A 58 7.38 15.14 -0.55
CA GLY A 58 8.13 15.62 -1.72
C GLY A 58 7.42 16.78 -2.44
N ASP A 59 6.11 16.71 -2.55
CA ASP A 59 5.32 17.77 -3.18
C ASP A 59 5.20 19.02 -2.28
N ALA A 60 5.03 18.85 -0.96
CA ALA A 60 5.03 19.96 0.00
C ALA A 60 6.37 20.73 0.01
N ALA A 61 7.48 20.02 -0.19
CA ALA A 61 8.80 20.61 -0.34
C ALA A 61 9.06 21.24 -1.72
N LYS A 62 8.06 21.21 -2.64
CA LYS A 62 8.20 21.60 -4.06
C LYS A 62 9.40 20.93 -4.75
N TRP A 63 9.81 19.76 -4.27
CA TRP A 63 11.02 19.05 -4.74
C TRP A 63 10.95 18.76 -6.24
N ASN A 64 9.75 18.50 -6.75
CA ASN A 64 9.49 18.24 -8.16
C ASN A 64 9.91 19.41 -9.08
N MET A 65 9.83 20.67 -8.64
CA MET A 65 10.36 21.82 -9.41
C MET A 65 11.89 21.82 -9.44
N TYR A 66 12.52 21.60 -8.28
CA TYR A 66 13.99 21.56 -8.17
C TYR A 66 14.59 20.36 -8.90
N ALA A 67 13.90 19.22 -8.95
CA ALA A 67 14.37 18.05 -9.68
C ALA A 67 14.36 18.26 -11.21
N LEU A 68 13.51 19.16 -11.72
CA LEU A 68 13.42 19.47 -13.15
C LEU A 68 14.54 20.41 -13.65
N THR A 69 15.27 21.07 -12.74
CA THR A 69 16.47 21.83 -13.11
C THR A 69 17.73 20.97 -13.20
N MET A 70 17.66 19.73 -12.70
CA MET A 70 18.68 18.69 -12.87
C MET A 70 18.46 17.93 -14.19
N PRO A 71 19.46 17.19 -14.73
CA PRO A 71 19.30 16.38 -15.94
C PRO A 71 18.46 15.10 -15.66
N ILE A 72 17.29 15.26 -15.07
CA ILE A 72 16.36 14.21 -14.67
C ILE A 72 15.12 14.31 -15.56
N SER A 73 14.80 13.22 -16.26
CA SER A 73 13.60 13.18 -17.10
C SER A 73 12.33 13.06 -16.25
N ARG A 74 11.22 13.63 -16.74
CA ARG A 74 9.89 13.48 -16.12
C ARG A 74 9.47 12.01 -15.95
N ARG A 75 9.91 11.13 -16.85
CA ARG A 75 9.67 9.68 -16.76
C ARG A 75 10.38 9.08 -15.54
N THR A 76 11.60 9.53 -15.25
CA THR A 76 12.40 9.06 -14.13
C THR A 76 11.78 9.40 -12.78
N LEU A 77 11.10 10.56 -12.66
CA LEU A 77 10.36 10.94 -11.45
C LEU A 77 9.14 10.03 -11.19
N VAL A 78 8.37 9.72 -12.24
CA VAL A 78 7.23 8.79 -12.09
C VAL A 78 7.72 7.39 -11.77
N GLN A 79 8.75 6.89 -12.47
CA GLN A 79 9.33 5.57 -12.22
C GLN A 79 9.82 5.40 -10.78
N GLU A 80 10.47 6.43 -10.23
CA GLU A 80 10.93 6.43 -8.84
C GLU A 80 9.79 6.17 -7.85
N LYS A 81 8.64 6.85 -7.99
CA LYS A 81 7.52 6.66 -7.05
C LYS A 81 6.89 5.28 -7.13
N TYR A 82 6.77 4.71 -8.33
CA TYR A 82 6.30 3.33 -8.50
C TYR A 82 7.32 2.30 -7.94
N LEU A 83 8.61 2.58 -8.07
CA LEU A 83 9.65 1.72 -7.49
C LEU A 83 9.64 1.81 -5.96
N LEU A 84 9.43 3.01 -5.39
CA LEU A 84 9.24 3.20 -3.96
C LEU A 84 8.00 2.48 -3.44
N MET A 85 6.90 2.51 -4.18
CA MET A 85 5.69 1.73 -3.88
C MET A 85 5.97 0.24 -3.82
N LEU A 86 6.72 -0.31 -4.78
CA LEU A 86 7.08 -1.73 -4.80
C LEU A 86 8.06 -2.09 -3.68
N LEU A 87 9.05 -1.24 -3.40
CA LEU A 87 10.02 -1.47 -2.32
C LEU A 87 9.37 -1.46 -0.95
N LEU A 88 8.58 -0.41 -0.66
CA LEU A 88 7.88 -0.33 0.62
C LEU A 88 6.83 -1.43 0.69
N GLY A 89 5.97 -1.58 -0.32
CA GLY A 89 4.95 -2.63 -0.35
C GLY A 89 5.53 -4.04 -0.17
N GLY A 90 6.58 -4.39 -0.91
CA GLY A 90 7.28 -5.66 -0.77
C GLY A 90 7.95 -5.82 0.60
N GLY A 91 8.50 -4.74 1.16
CA GLY A 91 9.01 -4.71 2.53
C GLY A 91 7.91 -4.98 3.57
N GLY A 92 6.73 -4.40 3.40
CA GLY A 92 5.56 -4.65 4.25
C GLY A 92 5.08 -6.10 4.17
N MET A 93 5.03 -6.68 2.96
CA MET A 93 4.72 -8.09 2.77
C MET A 93 5.75 -9.01 3.44
N ALA A 94 7.05 -8.69 3.30
CA ALA A 94 8.12 -9.44 3.94
C ALA A 94 8.04 -9.35 5.47
N LEU A 95 7.84 -8.16 6.04
CA LEU A 95 7.65 -7.95 7.47
C LEU A 95 6.43 -8.69 8.02
N SER A 96 5.31 -8.61 7.30
CA SER A 96 4.09 -9.35 7.63
C SER A 96 4.33 -10.87 7.64
N SER A 97 5.05 -11.39 6.64
CA SER A 97 5.35 -12.83 6.54
C SER A 97 6.30 -13.29 7.64
N LEU A 98 7.33 -12.47 7.95
CA LEU A 98 8.26 -12.73 9.06
C LEU A 98 7.56 -12.76 10.41
N TYR A 99 6.67 -11.80 10.65
CA TYR A 99 5.89 -11.73 11.88
C TYR A 99 5.09 -13.03 12.11
N THR A 100 4.41 -13.50 11.07
CA THR A 100 3.61 -14.73 11.14
C THR A 100 4.46 -15.96 11.34
N PHE A 101 5.60 -16.04 10.66
CA PHE A 101 6.53 -17.14 10.82
C PHE A 101 7.00 -17.24 12.28
N VAL A 102 7.30 -16.11 12.92
CA VAL A 102 7.66 -16.05 14.35
C VAL A 102 6.51 -16.52 15.24
N ILE A 103 5.26 -16.12 14.98
CA ILE A 103 4.12 -16.58 15.80
C ILE A 103 3.83 -18.06 15.58
N TYR A 104 3.96 -18.57 14.36
CA TYR A 104 3.82 -19.99 14.07
C TYR A 104 4.81 -20.83 14.89
N LEU A 105 6.07 -20.40 14.97
CA LEU A 105 7.09 -21.03 15.80
C LEU A 105 6.74 -21.03 17.30
N LEU A 106 6.09 -19.98 17.80
CA LEU A 106 5.75 -19.86 19.21
C LEU A 106 4.50 -20.66 19.58
N HIS A 107 3.48 -20.71 18.71
CA HIS A 107 2.15 -21.21 19.06
C HIS A 107 1.76 -22.52 18.34
N HIS A 108 2.55 -23.01 17.37
CA HIS A 108 2.38 -24.28 16.63
C HIS A 108 0.97 -24.57 16.05
N THR A 109 0.12 -23.56 15.92
CA THR A 109 -1.32 -23.72 15.63
C THR A 109 -1.80 -22.90 14.44
N LEU A 110 -0.93 -22.15 13.77
CA LEU A 110 -1.32 -21.34 12.62
C LEU A 110 -1.35 -22.16 11.33
N ASP A 111 -2.49 -22.13 10.63
CA ASP A 111 -2.58 -22.58 9.24
C ASP A 111 -1.77 -21.65 8.34
N LEU A 112 -0.54 -22.06 8.03
CA LEU A 112 0.38 -21.31 7.18
C LEU A 112 -0.23 -20.98 5.82
N ARG A 113 -0.99 -21.92 5.24
CA ARG A 113 -1.54 -21.75 3.89
C ARG A 113 -2.64 -20.69 3.88
N GLY A 114 -3.61 -20.80 4.79
CA GLY A 114 -4.67 -19.81 4.93
C GLY A 114 -4.14 -18.41 5.21
N PHE A 115 -3.04 -18.32 5.96
CA PHE A 115 -2.39 -17.04 6.26
C PHE A 115 -1.69 -16.42 5.05
N PHE A 116 -0.91 -17.20 4.29
CA PHE A 116 -0.25 -16.71 3.08
C PHE A 116 -1.27 -16.20 2.04
N ASP A 117 -2.40 -16.88 1.89
CA ASP A 117 -3.49 -16.44 1.02
C ASP A 117 -4.07 -15.09 1.47
N MET A 118 -4.25 -14.91 2.79
CA MET A 118 -4.71 -13.66 3.41
C MET A 118 -3.74 -12.51 3.15
N VAL A 119 -2.44 -12.72 3.40
CA VAL A 119 -1.39 -11.71 3.14
C VAL A 119 -1.33 -11.34 1.67
N LEU A 120 -1.43 -12.32 0.77
CA LEU A 120 -1.41 -12.09 -0.67
C LEU A 120 -2.63 -11.27 -1.12
N LEU A 121 -3.82 -11.59 -0.61
CA LEU A 121 -5.05 -10.86 -0.91
C LEU A 121 -4.95 -9.41 -0.39
N LEU A 122 -4.54 -9.22 0.86
CA LEU A 122 -4.37 -7.90 1.46
C LEU A 122 -3.32 -7.07 0.72
N PHE A 123 -2.19 -7.69 0.33
CA PHE A 123 -1.16 -7.04 -0.47
C PHE A 123 -1.69 -6.62 -1.85
N SER A 124 -2.51 -7.46 -2.49
CA SER A 124 -3.14 -7.15 -3.78
C SER A 124 -4.08 -5.95 -3.70
N VAL A 125 -4.90 -5.88 -2.64
CA VAL A 125 -5.78 -4.73 -2.38
C VAL A 125 -4.96 -3.47 -2.13
N CYS A 126 -3.90 -3.59 -1.33
CA CYS A 126 -2.95 -2.51 -1.06
C CYS A 126 -2.28 -1.98 -2.33
N LEU A 127 -1.83 -2.87 -3.21
CA LEU A 127 -1.24 -2.52 -4.51
C LEU A 127 -2.27 -1.83 -5.43
N PHE A 128 -3.49 -2.35 -5.47
CA PHE A 128 -4.56 -1.76 -6.27
C PHE A 128 -4.88 -0.33 -5.82
N LEU A 129 -5.04 -0.11 -4.51
CA LEU A 129 -5.32 1.21 -3.94
C LEU A 129 -4.20 2.22 -4.23
N ASN A 130 -2.93 1.84 -4.04
CA ASN A 130 -1.80 2.71 -4.38
C ASN A 130 -1.72 2.99 -5.88
N SER A 131 -2.02 2.01 -6.72
CA SER A 131 -2.05 2.20 -8.17
C SER A 131 -3.08 3.26 -8.55
N VAL A 132 -4.23 3.34 -7.88
CA VAL A 132 -5.23 4.39 -8.14
C VAL A 132 -4.83 5.74 -7.54
N ILE A 133 -4.23 5.75 -6.34
CA ILE A 133 -3.92 6.97 -5.60
C ILE A 133 -2.70 7.71 -6.15
N LEU A 134 -1.67 7.00 -6.62
CA LEU A 134 -0.45 7.59 -7.20
C LEU A 134 -0.71 8.58 -8.36
N PRO A 135 -1.48 8.27 -9.42
CA PRO A 135 -1.76 9.23 -10.50
C PRO A 135 -2.53 10.45 -9.98
N ILE A 136 -3.39 10.27 -8.99
CA ILE A 136 -4.19 11.35 -8.39
C ILE A 136 -3.29 12.28 -7.59
N LEU A 137 -2.40 11.72 -6.76
CA LEU A 137 -1.38 12.46 -6.01
C LEU A 137 -0.50 13.30 -6.95
N LEU A 138 0.02 12.68 -8.01
CA LEU A 138 0.90 13.35 -8.98
C LEU A 138 0.17 14.46 -9.78
N ARG A 139 -1.14 14.32 -10.01
CA ARG A 139 -1.94 15.32 -10.71
C ARG A 139 -2.27 16.51 -9.82
N PHE A 140 -2.88 16.27 -8.67
CA PHE A 140 -3.55 17.31 -7.87
C PHE A 140 -2.69 17.92 -6.75
N GLY A 141 -1.50 17.38 -6.50
CA GLY A 141 -0.57 17.89 -5.49
C GLY A 141 -1.04 17.63 -4.06
N SER A 142 -0.21 18.01 -3.09
CA SER A 142 -0.33 17.59 -1.69
C SER A 142 -1.56 18.14 -0.95
N GLU A 143 -2.04 19.32 -1.31
CA GLU A 143 -3.21 19.95 -0.66
C GLU A 143 -4.51 19.22 -0.99
N LYS A 144 -4.78 18.99 -2.28
CA LYS A 144 -6.02 18.33 -2.74
C LYS A 144 -5.96 16.82 -2.58
N ALA A 145 -4.75 16.23 -2.61
CA ALA A 145 -4.61 14.80 -2.52
C ALA A 145 -4.93 14.24 -1.13
N LYS A 146 -4.85 15.02 -0.04
CA LYS A 146 -5.31 14.55 1.29
C LYS A 146 -6.79 14.17 1.27
N TYR A 147 -7.62 15.07 0.74
CA TYR A 147 -9.07 14.84 0.61
C TYR A 147 -9.39 13.72 -0.39
N LEU A 148 -8.68 13.68 -1.52
CA LEU A 148 -8.87 12.61 -2.51
C LEU A 148 -8.43 11.24 -2.01
N THR A 149 -7.42 11.17 -1.14
CA THR A 149 -6.99 9.94 -0.47
C THR A 149 -8.08 9.43 0.48
N ILE A 150 -8.68 10.33 1.27
CA ILE A 150 -9.80 9.99 2.16
C ILE A 150 -10.99 9.44 1.35
N ILE A 151 -11.32 10.06 0.21
CA ILE A 151 -12.40 9.57 -0.65
C ILE A 151 -12.06 8.20 -1.27
N CYS A 152 -10.83 8.01 -1.76
CA CYS A 152 -10.40 6.75 -2.37
C CYS A 152 -10.37 5.58 -1.38
N TYR A 153 -10.03 5.81 -0.11
CA TYR A 153 -10.11 4.75 0.91
C TYR A 153 -11.51 4.64 1.53
N GLY A 154 -12.20 5.76 1.73
CA GLY A 154 -13.48 5.83 2.43
C GLY A 154 -14.65 5.28 1.63
N VAL A 155 -14.70 5.53 0.32
CA VAL A 155 -15.81 5.04 -0.54
C VAL A 155 -15.83 3.51 -0.64
N PRO A 156 -14.71 2.81 -0.92
CA PRO A 156 -14.71 1.35 -0.95
C PRO A 156 -15.01 0.72 0.41
N VAL A 157 -14.41 1.25 1.49
CA VAL A 157 -14.64 0.72 2.85
C VAL A 157 -16.08 0.95 3.27
N GLY A 158 -16.63 2.15 3.08
CA GLY A 158 -18.03 2.45 3.37
C GLY A 158 -18.99 1.59 2.56
N GLY A 159 -18.69 1.37 1.27
CA GLY A 159 -19.47 0.49 0.41
C GLY A 159 -19.50 -0.96 0.92
N ILE A 160 -18.34 -1.50 1.33
CA ILE A 160 -18.25 -2.86 1.89
C ILE A 160 -19.04 -2.98 3.19
N VAL A 161 -18.94 -1.99 4.09
CA VAL A 161 -19.66 -2.02 5.38
C VAL A 161 -21.18 -1.94 5.16
N ILE A 162 -21.66 -1.07 4.27
CA ILE A 162 -23.10 -0.92 3.98
C ILE A 162 -23.64 -2.17 3.30
N LEU A 163 -22.98 -2.65 2.24
CA LEU A 163 -23.41 -3.85 1.50
C LEU A 163 -23.30 -5.13 2.35
N GLY A 164 -22.34 -5.17 3.27
CA GLY A 164 -22.16 -6.26 4.24
C GLY A 164 -23.26 -6.25 5.30
N GLY A 165 -23.61 -5.07 5.82
CA GLY A 165 -24.74 -4.92 6.75
C GLY A 165 -26.10 -5.26 6.13
N MET A 166 -26.22 -5.21 4.80
CA MET A 166 -27.41 -5.62 4.05
C MET A 166 -27.44 -7.12 3.69
N GLY A 167 -26.43 -7.91 4.07
CA GLY A 167 -26.34 -9.36 3.77
C GLY A 167 -26.11 -9.70 2.29
N VAL A 168 -25.98 -8.70 1.42
CA VAL A 168 -25.75 -8.89 -0.03
C VAL A 168 -24.39 -9.53 -0.29
N LEU A 169 -23.42 -9.31 0.61
CA LEU A 169 -22.08 -9.84 0.52
C LEU A 169 -21.93 -11.27 1.07
N ASP A 170 -22.93 -11.84 1.76
CA ASP A 170 -22.77 -13.13 2.45
C ASP A 170 -22.52 -14.29 1.47
N GLY A 171 -23.20 -14.28 0.31
CA GLY A 171 -22.96 -15.25 -0.77
C GLY A 171 -21.57 -15.10 -1.42
N TRP A 172 -21.07 -13.87 -1.51
CA TRP A 172 -19.73 -13.58 -2.01
C TRP A 172 -18.65 -13.98 -1.01
N ILE A 173 -18.88 -13.75 0.28
CA ILE A 173 -18.00 -14.15 1.38
C ILE A 173 -17.86 -15.67 1.39
N GLY A 174 -18.95 -16.43 1.24
CA GLY A 174 -18.89 -17.89 1.13
C GLY A 174 -18.02 -18.37 -0.04
N PHE A 175 -18.18 -17.76 -1.22
CA PHE A 175 -17.35 -18.06 -2.40
C PHE A 175 -15.87 -17.69 -2.20
N LEU A 176 -15.60 -16.53 -1.57
CA LEU A 176 -14.25 -16.08 -1.24
C LEU A 176 -13.56 -17.03 -0.26
N LEU A 177 -14.29 -17.54 0.73
CA LEU A 177 -13.79 -18.49 1.72
C LEU A 177 -13.50 -19.87 1.11
N GLN A 178 -14.29 -20.31 0.12
CA GLN A 178 -14.10 -21.60 -0.53
C GLN A 178 -12.96 -21.61 -1.56
N ASN A 179 -12.75 -20.50 -2.27
CA ASN A 179 -11.76 -20.37 -3.35
C ASN A 179 -10.61 -19.38 -3.01
N ARG A 180 -10.24 -19.26 -1.73
CA ARG A 180 -9.28 -18.26 -1.22
C ARG A 180 -8.00 -18.13 -2.06
N THR A 181 -7.34 -19.25 -2.37
CA THR A 181 -6.08 -19.27 -3.15
C THR A 181 -6.24 -18.71 -4.57
N MET A 182 -7.26 -19.17 -5.29
CA MET A 182 -7.52 -18.74 -6.67
C MET A 182 -7.92 -17.28 -6.75
N VAL A 183 -8.73 -16.81 -5.79
CA VAL A 183 -9.12 -15.40 -5.70
C VAL A 183 -7.90 -14.54 -5.37
N ALA A 184 -7.08 -14.91 -4.39
CA ALA A 184 -5.89 -14.14 -4.02
C ALA A 184 -4.93 -13.99 -5.21
N LEU A 185 -4.68 -15.07 -5.97
CA LEU A 185 -3.87 -15.03 -7.18
C LEU A 185 -4.50 -14.19 -8.29
N ALA A 186 -5.81 -14.30 -8.51
CA ALA A 186 -6.52 -13.50 -9.51
C ALA A 186 -6.48 -12.00 -9.17
N CYS A 187 -6.74 -11.64 -7.90
CA CYS A 187 -6.63 -10.27 -7.41
C CYS A 187 -5.20 -9.73 -7.54
N PHE A 188 -4.19 -10.56 -7.26
CA PHE A 188 -2.79 -10.16 -7.43
C PHE A 188 -2.46 -9.89 -8.89
N ALA A 189 -2.81 -10.80 -9.80
CA ALA A 189 -2.61 -10.62 -11.23
C ALA A 189 -3.33 -9.36 -11.75
N LEU A 190 -4.57 -9.15 -11.32
CA LEU A 190 -5.36 -7.97 -11.68
C LEU A 190 -4.70 -6.69 -11.16
N SER A 191 -4.19 -6.69 -9.93
CA SER A 191 -3.49 -5.53 -9.34
C SER A 191 -2.24 -5.14 -10.12
N LEU A 192 -1.48 -6.12 -10.65
CA LEU A 192 -0.32 -5.87 -11.51
C LEU A 192 -0.71 -5.26 -12.86
N VAL A 193 -1.80 -5.74 -13.46
CA VAL A 193 -2.35 -5.17 -14.69
C VAL A 193 -2.78 -3.72 -14.44
N PHE A 194 -3.50 -3.46 -13.35
CA PHE A 194 -3.90 -2.10 -12.95
C PHE A 194 -2.70 -1.18 -12.68
N MET A 195 -1.64 -1.69 -12.07
CA MET A 195 -0.41 -0.94 -11.86
C MET A 195 0.23 -0.53 -13.21
N ALA A 196 0.27 -1.44 -14.18
CA ALA A 196 0.79 -1.15 -15.52
C ALA A 196 -0.05 -0.10 -16.26
N PHE A 197 -1.38 -0.18 -16.16
CA PHE A 197 -2.29 0.84 -16.70
C PHE A 197 -2.11 2.19 -15.99
N SER A 198 -2.03 2.18 -14.66
CA SER A 198 -1.87 3.40 -13.88
C SER A 198 -0.54 4.09 -14.14
N TYR A 199 0.53 3.34 -14.36
CA TYR A 199 1.82 3.89 -14.76
C TYR A 199 1.72 4.64 -16.09
N ARG A 200 1.01 4.10 -17.08
CA ARG A 200 0.77 4.79 -18.37
C ARG A 200 -0.04 6.08 -18.18
N ILE A 201 -1.08 6.04 -17.35
CA ILE A 201 -1.92 7.21 -17.05
C ILE A 201 -1.10 8.28 -16.32
N SER A 202 -0.30 7.87 -15.33
CA SER A 202 0.59 8.74 -14.57
C SER A 202 1.62 9.42 -15.47
N LEU A 203 2.24 8.68 -16.39
CA LEU A 203 3.16 9.24 -17.39
C LEU A 203 2.47 10.27 -18.29
N TRP A 204 1.28 9.96 -18.79
CA TRP A 204 0.53 10.86 -19.65
C TRP A 204 0.16 12.17 -18.92
N ILE A 205 -0.31 12.06 -17.68
CA ILE A 205 -0.64 13.22 -16.84
C ILE A 205 0.61 14.07 -16.56
N TYR A 206 1.72 13.44 -16.18
CA TYR A 206 2.94 14.16 -15.79
C TYR A 206 3.67 14.78 -16.99
N GLN A 207 3.51 14.22 -18.18
CA GLN A 207 3.99 14.82 -19.44
C GLN A 207 3.18 16.05 -19.83
N LYS A 208 1.86 16.04 -19.61
CA LYS A 208 0.96 17.17 -19.91
C LYS A 208 0.92 18.24 -18.81
N LYS A 209 1.55 18.00 -17.66
CA LYS A 209 1.61 18.97 -16.57
C LYS A 209 2.62 20.07 -16.94
N GLU A 210 2.10 21.21 -17.38
CA GLU A 210 2.87 22.46 -17.51
C GLU A 210 3.02 23.05 -16.09
N TRP A 211 4.24 23.47 -15.76
CA TRP A 211 4.60 24.10 -14.48
C TRP A 211 4.60 25.60 -14.64
#